data_AF-A0A968BXK6-F1
#
_entry.id   AF-A0A968BXK6-F1
#
_cell.length_a   1.000
_cell.length_b   1.000
_cell.length_c   1.000
_cell.angle_alpha   90.00
_cell.angle_beta   90.00
_cell.angle_gamma   90.00
#
_symmetry.space_group_name_H-M   'P 1'
#
loop_
_entity.id
_entity.type
_entity.pdbx_description
1 polymer ?
#
loop_
_entity_poly.entity_id
_entity_poly.type
_entity_poly.pdbx_seq_one_letter_code
_entity_poly.pdbx_strand_id
1 'polypeptide(L)'
;LCSRCNSQWVYRRVGCPFCGITDHTKISYYPSEDGVYRLYVCQGCRRYLKTIDLRETARAFRLPVERITTVAMDAAAHQEGYR
;
A
#
# COMPACT_ATOMS: atom_id res chain seq x y z
N LEU A 1 -6.66 -2.65 -6.65
CA LEU A 1 -8.05 -2.17 -6.59
C LEU A 1 -8.11 -0.74 -7.12
N CYS A 2 -8.96 -0.44 -8.10
CA CYS A 2 -9.20 0.93 -8.54
C CYS A 2 -9.91 1.72 -7.43
N SER A 3 -9.40 2.91 -7.09
CA SER A 3 -10.03 3.78 -6.08
C SER A 3 -11.41 4.28 -6.50
N ARG A 4 -11.67 4.38 -7.81
CA ARG A 4 -12.90 4.91 -8.42
C ARG A 4 -13.99 3.85 -8.66
N CYS A 5 -13.64 2.71 -9.26
CA CYS A 5 -14.62 1.71 -9.71
C CYS A 5 -14.45 0.33 -9.05
N ASN A 6 -13.49 0.17 -8.14
CA ASN A 6 -13.22 -1.10 -7.45
C ASN A 6 -12.85 -2.28 -8.36
N SER A 7 -12.48 -2.05 -9.63
CA SER A 7 -11.90 -3.09 -10.48
C SER A 7 -10.58 -3.59 -9.92
N GLN A 8 -10.26 -4.86 -10.16
CA GLN A 8 -9.03 -5.52 -9.73
C GLN A 8 -8.31 -6.06 -10.97
N TRP A 9 -6.98 -5.98 -10.96
CA TRP A 9 -6.12 -6.47 -12.04
C TRP A 9 -4.81 -6.96 -11.45
N VAL A 10 -4.14 -7.85 -12.17
CA VAL A 10 -2.80 -8.30 -11.81
C VAL A 10 -1.82 -7.17 -12.06
N TYR A 11 -0.95 -6.92 -11.07
CA TYR A 11 0.15 -5.98 -11.19
C TYR A 11 1.44 -6.68 -10.76
N ARG A 12 2.57 -6.29 -11.35
CA ARG A 12 3.88 -6.85 -10.99
C ARG A 12 4.15 -6.66 -9.50
N ARG A 13 4.66 -7.69 -8.82
CA ARG A 13 4.90 -7.64 -7.37
C ARG A 13 5.96 -6.62 -6.97
N VAL A 14 6.92 -6.37 -7.85
CA VAL A 14 8.07 -5.50 -7.61
C VAL A 14 7.95 -4.22 -8.43
N GLY A 15 8.10 -3.09 -7.76
CA GLY A 15 8.23 -1.78 -8.39
C GLY A 15 7.07 -0.84 -8.10
N CYS A 16 7.31 0.45 -8.28
CA CYS A 16 6.33 1.49 -8.01
C CYS A 16 5.25 1.52 -9.10
N PRO A 17 3.94 1.43 -8.75
CA PRO A 17 2.84 1.52 -9.70
C PRO A 17 2.65 2.93 -10.28
N PHE A 18 3.30 3.94 -9.71
CA PHE A 18 3.14 5.32 -10.14
C PHE A 18 4.22 5.80 -11.11
N CYS A 19 5.51 5.56 -10.78
CA CYS A 19 6.64 6.02 -11.60
C CYS A 19 7.42 4.89 -12.28
N GLY A 20 7.08 3.63 -12.02
CA GLY A 20 7.71 2.49 -12.68
C GLY A 20 9.09 2.09 -12.15
N ILE A 21 9.64 2.78 -11.14
CA ILE A 21 10.95 2.41 -10.57
C ILE A 21 10.92 0.97 -10.03
N THR A 22 11.97 0.21 -10.30
CA THR A 22 12.15 -1.19 -9.86
C THR A 22 13.30 -1.37 -8.88
N ASP A 23 14.09 -0.33 -8.67
CA ASP A 23 15.19 -0.31 -7.71
C ASP A 23 14.65 -0.48 -6.28
N HIS A 24 14.93 -1.63 -5.69
CA HIS A 24 14.49 -2.00 -4.35
C HIS A 24 15.04 -1.08 -3.27
N THR A 25 16.19 -0.43 -3.49
CA THR A 25 16.76 0.52 -2.51
C THR A 25 15.93 1.79 -2.38
N LYS A 26 15.09 2.08 -3.38
CA LYS A 26 14.20 3.26 -3.43
C LYS A 26 12.75 2.94 -3.10
N ILE A 27 12.47 1.70 -2.70
CA ILE A 27 11.13 1.24 -2.33
C ILE A 27 11.22 0.60 -0.95
N SER A 28 10.60 1.23 0.02
CA SER A 28 10.53 0.72 1.40
C SER A 28 9.10 0.32 1.73
N TYR A 29 8.91 -0.51 2.74
CA TYR A 29 7.59 -0.77 3.27
C TYR A 29 7.60 -0.76 4.80
N TYR A 30 6.46 -0.40 5.38
CA TYR A 30 6.24 -0.38 6.82
C TYR A 30 5.03 -1.27 7.14
N PRO A 31 5.20 -2.34 7.95
CA PRO A 31 4.09 -3.18 8.36
C PRO A 31 3.25 -2.47 9.43
N SER A 32 1.95 -2.79 9.49
CA SER A 32 1.11 -2.52 10.66
C SER A 32 1.52 -3.39 11.85
N GLU A 33 1.06 -3.04 13.05
CA GLU A 33 1.33 -3.79 14.28
C GLU A 33 0.88 -5.26 14.21
N ASP A 34 -0.25 -5.51 13.53
CA ASP A 34 -0.79 -6.85 13.31
C ASP A 34 -0.15 -7.59 12.11
N GLY A 35 0.77 -6.96 11.37
CA GLY A 35 1.45 -7.52 10.21
C GLY A 35 0.59 -7.71 8.95
N VAL A 36 -0.73 -7.49 9.05
CA VAL A 36 -1.70 -7.71 7.97
C VAL A 36 -1.56 -6.66 6.86
N TYR A 37 -1.26 -5.42 7.22
CA TYR A 37 -1.17 -4.31 6.30
C TYR A 37 0.28 -3.90 6.09
N ARG A 38 0.60 -3.45 4.88
CA ARG A 38 1.90 -2.85 4.56
C ARG A 38 1.70 -1.55 3.81
N LEU A 39 2.38 -0.50 4.26
CA LEU A 39 2.50 0.76 3.57
C LEU A 39 3.78 0.75 2.73
N TYR A 40 3.66 0.56 1.43
CA TYR A 40 4.79 0.75 0.52
C TYR A 40 4.99 2.23 0.25
N VAL A 41 6.23 2.71 0.30
CA VAL A 41 6.61 4.08 -0.06
C VAL A 41 7.66 4.07 -1.16
N CYS A 42 7.58 5.03 -2.07
CA CYS A 42 8.55 5.21 -3.14
C CYS A 42 9.36 6.49 -2.91
N GLN A 43 10.67 6.37 -2.77
CA GLN A 43 11.56 7.53 -2.63
C GLN A 43 11.68 8.34 -3.92
N GLY A 44 11.48 7.70 -5.09
CA GLY A 44 11.61 8.37 -6.39
C GLY A 44 10.47 9.32 -6.74
N CYS A 45 9.22 8.98 -6.38
CA CYS A 45 8.05 9.82 -6.68
C CYS A 45 7.30 10.31 -5.44
N ARG A 46 7.79 9.96 -4.25
CA ARG A 46 7.20 10.32 -2.95
C ARG A 46 5.73 9.92 -2.82
N ARG A 47 5.33 8.83 -3.49
CA ARG A 47 3.99 8.25 -3.36
C ARG A 47 3.98 6.99 -2.53
N TYR A 48 2.83 6.66 -1.96
CA TYR A 48 2.63 5.45 -1.18
C TYR A 48 1.52 4.54 -1.71
N LEU A 49 1.55 3.27 -1.33
CA LEU A 49 0.54 2.28 -1.64
C LEU A 49 0.28 1.38 -0.43
N LYS A 50 -0.95 1.40 0.06
CA LYS A 50 -1.42 0.44 1.07
C LYS A 50 -1.70 -0.91 0.43
N THR A 51 -1.25 -1.96 1.08
CA THR A 51 -1.40 -3.35 0.62
C THR A 51 -1.76 -4.24 1.80
N ILE A 52 -2.32 -5.41 1.48
CA ILE A 52 -2.72 -6.42 2.47
C ILE A 52 -1.93 -7.68 2.15
N ASP A 53 -1.27 -8.26 3.14
CA ASP A 53 -0.68 -9.58 3.02
C ASP A 53 -1.72 -10.65 3.36
N LEU A 54 -2.38 -11.19 2.34
CA LEU A 54 -3.46 -12.18 2.50
C LEU A 54 -3.02 -13.47 3.23
N ARG A 55 -1.72 -13.74 3.35
CA ARG A 55 -1.18 -14.91 4.06
C ARG A 55 -1.29 -14.77 5.58
N GLU A 56 -1.19 -13.55 6.09
CA GLU A 56 -1.22 -13.24 7.52
C GLU A 56 -2.64 -13.06 8.05
N THR A 57 -3.65 -13.51 7.29
CA THR A 57 -5.02 -13.12 7.53
C THR A 57 -5.92 -14.26 8.00
N ALA A 58 -6.62 -14.02 9.12
CA ALA A 58 -7.57 -14.96 9.70
C ALA A 58 -9.05 -14.60 9.41
N ARG A 59 -9.32 -13.47 8.72
CA ARG A 59 -10.68 -12.93 8.51
C ARG A 59 -11.04 -12.72 7.05
N ALA A 60 -12.32 -12.58 6.74
CA ALA A 60 -12.76 -12.11 5.44
C ALA A 60 -12.44 -10.61 5.26
N PHE A 61 -11.96 -10.23 4.07
CA PHE A 61 -11.65 -8.84 3.72
C PHE A 61 -12.65 -8.29 2.73
N ARG A 62 -13.03 -7.03 2.94
CA ARG A 62 -13.70 -6.23 1.92
C ARG A 62 -12.80 -5.05 1.61
N LEU A 63 -12.06 -5.11 0.51
CA LEU A 63 -11.06 -4.09 0.15
C LEU A 63 -11.55 -2.63 0.28
N PRO A 64 -12.83 -2.28 -0.01
CA PRO A 64 -13.33 -0.93 0.24
C PRO A 64 -13.34 -0.54 1.73
N VAL A 65 -13.66 -1.47 2.63
CA VAL A 65 -13.63 -1.28 4.09
C VAL A 65 -12.20 -1.14 4.57
N GLU A 66 -11.29 -1.97 4.05
CA GLU A 66 -9.87 -1.94 4.43
C GLU A 66 -9.20 -0.60 4.13
N ARG A 67 -9.68 0.14 3.13
CA ARG A 67 -9.21 1.49 2.84
C ARG A 67 -9.50 2.46 3.99
N ILE A 68 -10.65 2.30 4.65
CA ILE A 68 -11.13 3.17 5.74
C ILE A 68 -10.44 2.80 7.04
N THR A 69 -10.34 1.50 7.34
CA THR A 69 -9.71 1.02 8.59
C THR A 69 -8.22 1.34 8.67
N THR A 70 -7.57 1.56 7.52
CA THR A 70 -6.14 1.89 7.42
C THR A 70 -5.87 3.39 7.24
N VAL A 71 -6.82 4.27 7.58
CA VAL A 71 -6.65 5.73 7.41
C VAL A 71 -5.47 6.31 8.21
N ALA A 72 -5.14 5.71 9.35
CA ALA A 72 -3.99 6.10 10.16
C ALA A 72 -2.66 5.94 9.39
N MET A 73 -2.55 4.96 8.50
CA MET A 73 -1.37 4.77 7.64
C MET A 73 -1.23 5.91 6.62
N ASP A 74 -2.36 6.40 6.09
CA ASP A 74 -2.36 7.56 5.18
C ASP A 74 -1.90 8.83 5.92
N ALA A 75 -2.37 9.02 7.16
CA ALA A 75 -1.97 10.14 8.00
C ALA A 75 -0.46 10.12 8.31
N ALA A 76 0.08 8.96 8.68
CA ALA A 76 1.52 8.78 8.92
C ALA A 76 2.34 9.05 7.64
N ALA A 77 1.90 8.52 6.48
CA ALA A 77 2.55 8.78 5.21
C ALA A 77 2.57 10.28 4.86
N HIS A 78 1.47 10.97 5.13
CA HIS A 78 1.34 12.39 4.85
C HIS A 78 2.25 13.25 5.74
N GLN A 79 2.35 12.92 7.03
CA GLN A 79 3.27 13.57 7.97
C GLN A 79 4.73 13.46 7.52
N GLU A 80 5.10 12.31 6.96
CA GLU A 80 6.43 12.07 6.40
C GLU A 80 6.63 12.66 4.99
N GLY A 81 5.64 13.38 4.44
CA GLY A 81 5.70 14.07 3.15
C GLY A 81 5.52 13.16 1.94
N TYR A 82 4.78 12.06 2.08
CA TYR A 82 4.32 11.23 0.95
C TYR A 82 2.89 11.62 0.51
N ARG A 83 2.52 11.19 -0.71
CA ARG A 83 1.24 11.50 -1.34
C ARG A 83 0.56 10.29 -1.99
#